data_AF-A0A1N6F0W1-F1
#
_entry.id   AF-A0A1N6F0W1-F1
#
_cell.length_a   1.000
_cell.length_b   1.000
_cell.length_c   1.000
_cell.angle_alpha   90.00
_cell.angle_beta   90.00
_cell.angle_gamma   90.00
#
_symmetry.space_group_name_H-M   'P 1'
#
loop_
_entity.id
_entity.type
_entity.pdbx_description
1 polymer ?
#
loop_
_entity_poly.entity_id
_entity_poly.type
_entity_poly.pdbx_seq_one_letter_code
_entity_poly.pdbx_strand_id
1 'polypeptide(L)'
;MKQKILLTGAFMFLFLIGFSQSKTTLRKQMENYTNKIDSVVVEERNKMNAEFDLLEKKMKAGEISEKEMNELKNTAAIRYEAIINDEIDRQKDEYEEITGKTVRRALFKSNITKNNNLFRTARGALLDLTFEQPEFDDPEDPKNYLESFGYVAGISLINFTDNKFFNFSKGNELKNSMSGNFTLRYENQLGKTTSPVFYRVGLGWRLESIIPSNDRIFAQDDKNLYLTDFAGNNFKSAWLRTDYIYVPVEAIFVLNPKYKEYKGVRYIDNTKKQLRIGLGLYGGTKINDKIHLQYKNDFGNRVYNREGVSKGLNPFIFGGKISIEYFGFNIFVMKDFTPIFNNDALIGNKRGVQIGIDLWAITF
;
A
#
# COMPACT_ATOMS: atom_id res chain seq x y z
N MET A 1 1.57 39.17 1.74
CA MET A 1 1.11 37.75 1.83
C MET A 1 1.44 36.91 0.59
N LYS A 2 1.48 37.46 -0.64
CA LYS A 2 1.77 36.68 -1.86
C LYS A 2 3.20 36.11 -1.97
N GLN A 3 4.23 36.77 -1.41
CA GLN A 3 5.61 36.25 -1.41
C GLN A 3 5.88 35.09 -0.43
N LYS A 4 5.11 34.99 0.68
CA LYS A 4 5.27 33.89 1.64
C LYS A 4 4.64 32.57 1.16
N ILE A 5 3.63 32.65 0.30
CA ILE A 5 2.98 31.50 -0.36
C ILE A 5 3.86 30.95 -1.49
N LEU A 6 4.61 31.82 -2.18
CA LEU A 6 5.55 31.39 -3.23
C LEU A 6 6.77 30.64 -2.64
N LEU A 7 7.27 31.06 -1.48
CA LEU A 7 8.40 30.42 -0.81
C LEU A 7 8.05 29.04 -0.22
N THR A 8 6.80 28.85 0.26
CA THR A 8 6.31 27.55 0.74
C THR A 8 5.99 26.60 -0.41
N GLY A 9 5.51 27.12 -1.55
CA GLY A 9 5.34 26.32 -2.78
C GLY A 9 6.66 25.84 -3.39
N ALA A 10 7.70 26.67 -3.37
CA ALA A 10 9.03 26.29 -3.88
C ALA A 10 9.74 25.25 -3.01
N PHE A 11 9.55 25.29 -1.68
CA PHE A 11 10.13 24.30 -0.76
C PHE A 11 9.47 22.91 -0.87
N MET A 12 8.16 22.85 -1.18
CA MET A 12 7.48 21.58 -1.51
C MET A 12 7.90 21.00 -2.86
N PHE A 13 8.18 21.83 -3.86
CA PHE A 13 8.67 21.36 -5.17
C PHE A 13 10.14 20.89 -5.12
N LEU A 14 10.99 21.49 -4.28
CA LEU A 14 12.39 21.08 -4.12
C LEU A 14 12.53 19.71 -3.41
N PHE A 15 11.60 19.33 -2.53
CA PHE A 15 11.58 17.99 -1.92
C PHE A 15 11.16 16.87 -2.87
N LEU A 16 10.43 17.18 -3.95
CA LEU A 16 10.05 16.20 -4.99
C LEU A 16 11.17 15.96 -6.01
N ILE A 17 12.10 16.90 -6.16
CA ILE A 17 13.21 16.79 -7.13
C ILE A 17 14.42 16.05 -6.52
N GLY A 18 14.56 16.03 -5.19
CA GLY A 18 15.65 15.37 -4.46
C GLY A 18 15.63 13.83 -4.47
N PHE A 19 14.54 13.18 -4.87
CA PHE A 19 14.45 11.70 -4.97
C PHE A 19 14.71 11.14 -6.38
N SER A 20 15.14 11.97 -7.33
CA SER A 20 15.47 11.54 -8.70
C SER A 20 16.98 11.39 -8.93
N GLN A 21 17.73 10.87 -7.95
CA GLN A 21 19.08 10.35 -8.20
C GLN A 21 19.02 8.83 -8.47
N SER A 22 18.94 8.52 -9.77
CA SER A 22 19.49 7.34 -10.47
C SER A 22 19.51 5.97 -9.77
N LYS A 23 18.35 5.41 -9.42
CA LYS A 23 18.17 3.95 -9.38
C LYS A 23 17.08 3.58 -10.41
N THR A 24 17.48 2.96 -11.53
CA THR A 24 16.53 2.46 -12.54
C THR A 24 15.62 1.42 -11.90
N THR A 25 14.36 1.76 -11.68
CA THR A 25 13.36 0.83 -11.13
C THR A 25 13.06 -0.27 -12.14
N LEU A 26 12.69 -1.47 -11.68
CA LEU A 26 12.30 -2.59 -12.56
C LEU A 26 11.23 -2.16 -13.56
N ARG A 27 10.28 -1.32 -13.11
CA ARG A 27 9.25 -0.72 -13.97
C ARG A 27 9.85 0.04 -15.15
N LYS A 28 10.87 0.88 -14.91
CA LYS A 28 11.54 1.65 -15.97
C LYS A 28 12.37 0.77 -16.91
N GLN A 29 12.97 -0.31 -16.40
CA GLN A 29 13.71 -1.27 -17.24
C GLN A 29 12.76 -2.10 -18.11
N MET A 30 11.62 -2.53 -17.56
CA MET A 30 10.56 -3.21 -18.31
C MET A 30 9.90 -2.27 -19.33
N GLU A 31 9.65 -1.02 -18.97
CA GLU A 31 9.13 0.00 -19.89
C GLU A 31 10.10 0.27 -21.04
N ASN A 32 11.40 0.37 -20.78
CA ASN A 32 12.41 0.50 -21.83
C ASN A 32 12.46 -0.73 -22.76
N TYR A 33 12.37 -1.94 -22.20
CA TYR A 33 12.30 -3.18 -22.98
C TYR A 33 11.06 -3.22 -23.87
N THR A 34 9.88 -2.93 -23.31
CA THR A 34 8.62 -2.86 -24.07
C THR A 34 8.71 -1.82 -25.19
N ASN A 35 9.22 -0.61 -24.91
CA ASN A 35 9.40 0.43 -25.93
C ASN A 35 10.36 0.00 -27.05
N LYS A 36 11.38 -0.81 -26.75
CA LYS A 36 12.31 -1.35 -27.75
C LYS A 36 11.63 -2.37 -28.65
N ILE A 37 10.81 -3.27 -28.08
CA ILE A 37 10.02 -4.25 -28.84
C ILE A 37 8.99 -3.53 -29.73
N ASP A 38 8.28 -2.55 -29.19
CA ASP A 38 7.31 -1.76 -29.95
C ASP A 38 7.99 -1.02 -31.11
N SER A 39 9.19 -0.47 -30.89
CA SER A 39 9.96 0.18 -31.96
C SER A 39 10.34 -0.79 -33.08
N VAL A 40 10.79 -2.00 -32.75
CA VAL A 40 11.15 -3.04 -33.75
C VAL A 40 9.91 -3.45 -34.56
N VAL A 41 8.79 -3.70 -33.89
CA VAL A 41 7.53 -4.08 -34.55
C VAL A 41 7.03 -2.97 -35.48
N VAL A 42 7.10 -1.71 -35.04
CA VAL A 42 6.69 -0.56 -35.86
C VAL A 42 7.62 -0.38 -37.07
N GLU A 43 8.93 -0.52 -36.89
CA GLU A 43 9.90 -0.38 -37.99
C GLU A 43 9.69 -1.45 -39.07
N GLU A 44 9.60 -2.72 -38.67
CA GLU A 44 9.40 -3.82 -39.62
C GLU A 44 8.03 -3.79 -40.29
N ARG A 45 6.97 -3.39 -39.55
CA ARG A 45 5.65 -3.16 -40.14
C ARG A 45 5.67 -2.05 -41.19
N ASN A 46 6.45 -0.98 -40.98
CA ASN A 46 6.59 0.09 -41.96
C ASN A 46 7.32 -0.38 -43.22
N LYS A 47 8.36 -1.21 -43.09
CA LYS A 47 9.05 -1.82 -44.24
C LYS A 47 8.11 -2.74 -45.03
N MET A 48 7.33 -3.56 -44.33
CA MET A 48 6.31 -4.43 -44.95
C MET A 48 5.27 -3.62 -45.73
N ASN A 49 4.73 -2.55 -45.14
CA ASN A 49 3.75 -1.70 -45.80
C ASN A 49 4.34 -1.02 -47.05
N ALA A 50 5.60 -0.59 -47.01
CA ALA A 50 6.27 -0.03 -48.17
C ALA A 50 6.41 -1.05 -49.33
N GLU A 51 6.66 -2.32 -49.01
CA GLU A 51 6.68 -3.40 -50.00
C GLU A 51 5.28 -3.68 -50.56
N PHE A 52 4.24 -3.63 -49.73
CA PHE A 52 2.85 -3.75 -50.18
C PHE A 52 2.46 -2.63 -51.14
N ASP A 53 2.87 -1.39 -50.85
CA ASP A 53 2.62 -0.24 -51.73
C ASP A 53 3.30 -0.40 -53.10
N LEU A 54 4.49 -1.01 -53.14
CA LEU A 54 5.18 -1.33 -54.39
C LEU A 54 4.45 -2.42 -55.19
N LEU A 55 3.96 -3.46 -54.52
CA LEU A 55 3.17 -4.51 -55.17
C LEU A 55 1.85 -3.96 -55.73
N GLU A 56 1.18 -3.07 -55.00
CA GLU A 56 -0.03 -2.39 -55.48
C GLU A 56 0.24 -1.51 -56.70
N LYS A 57 1.38 -0.81 -56.75
CA LYS A 57 1.78 -0.04 -57.92
C LYS A 57 2.01 -0.92 -59.14
N LYS A 58 2.66 -2.08 -58.97
CA LYS A 58 2.87 -3.06 -60.05
C LYS A 58 1.56 -3.67 -60.56
N MET A 59 0.62 -3.96 -59.66
CA MET A 59 -0.72 -4.41 -60.05
C MET A 59 -1.46 -3.31 -60.84
N LYS A 60 -1.43 -2.06 -60.38
CA LYS A 60 -2.06 -0.92 -61.08
C LYS A 60 -1.42 -0.65 -62.44
N ALA A 61 -0.13 -0.95 -62.61
CA ALA A 61 0.58 -0.88 -63.89
C ALA A 61 0.29 -2.07 -64.82
N GLY A 62 -0.47 -3.08 -64.36
CA GLY A 62 -0.83 -4.28 -65.12
C GLY A 62 0.28 -5.33 -65.21
N GLU A 63 1.36 -5.20 -64.44
CA GLU A 63 2.52 -6.11 -64.47
C GLU A 63 2.26 -7.43 -63.74
N ILE A 64 1.31 -7.46 -62.80
CA ILE A 64 0.92 -8.63 -62.02
C ILE A 64 -0.61 -8.67 -61.86
N SER A 65 -1.19 -9.86 -61.74
CA SER A 65 -2.62 -10.02 -61.45
C SER A 65 -2.95 -9.78 -59.97
N GLU A 66 -4.22 -9.50 -59.66
CA GLU A 66 -4.70 -9.31 -58.28
C GLU A 66 -4.47 -10.57 -57.41
N LYS A 67 -4.61 -11.76 -58.01
CA LYS A 67 -4.36 -13.03 -57.33
C LYS A 67 -2.88 -13.19 -56.96
N GLU A 68 -1.97 -12.91 -57.90
CA GLU A 68 -0.52 -12.95 -57.67
C GLU A 68 -0.07 -11.90 -56.65
N MET A 69 -0.66 -10.70 -56.68
CA MET A 69 -0.41 -9.67 -55.67
C MET A 69 -0.76 -10.17 -54.26
N ASN A 70 -1.93 -10.79 -54.09
CA ASN A 70 -2.38 -11.30 -52.80
C ASN A 70 -1.49 -12.45 -52.30
N GLU A 71 -1.05 -13.35 -53.18
CA GLU A 71 -0.11 -14.42 -52.84
C GLU A 71 1.27 -13.86 -52.41
N LEU A 72 1.78 -12.85 -53.11
CA LEU A 72 3.03 -12.17 -52.77
C LEU A 72 2.93 -11.38 -51.45
N LYS A 73 1.81 -10.68 -51.21
CA LYS A 73 1.56 -9.99 -49.93
C LYS A 73 1.51 -10.97 -48.77
N ASN A 74 0.85 -12.12 -48.95
CA ASN A 74 0.80 -13.15 -47.92
C ASN A 74 2.21 -13.73 -47.63
N THR A 75 2.99 -13.97 -48.67
CA THR A 75 4.36 -14.47 -48.54
C THR A 75 5.27 -13.47 -47.82
N ALA A 76 5.16 -12.19 -48.15
CA ALA A 76 5.87 -11.12 -47.48
C ALA A 76 5.41 -10.95 -46.02
N ALA A 77 4.12 -11.07 -45.72
CA ALA A 77 3.60 -11.04 -44.35
C ALA A 77 4.19 -12.16 -43.48
N ILE A 78 4.22 -13.40 -43.99
CA ILE A 78 4.84 -14.54 -43.29
C ILE A 78 6.34 -14.30 -43.06
N ARG A 79 7.04 -13.72 -44.05
CA ARG A 79 8.46 -13.38 -43.92
C ARG A 79 8.69 -12.32 -42.83
N TYR A 80 7.92 -11.23 -42.83
CA TYR A 80 8.05 -10.17 -41.83
C TYR A 80 7.62 -10.63 -40.43
N GLU A 81 6.62 -11.51 -40.32
CA GLU A 81 6.28 -12.17 -39.07
C GLU A 81 7.47 -12.97 -38.52
N ALA A 82 8.15 -13.75 -39.37
CA ALA A 82 9.34 -14.49 -38.98
C ALA A 82 10.49 -13.56 -38.56
N ILE A 83 10.71 -12.45 -39.29
CA ILE A 83 11.75 -11.46 -38.95
C ILE A 83 11.45 -10.79 -37.60
N ILE A 84 10.20 -10.36 -37.36
CA ILE A 84 9.80 -9.74 -36.11
C ILE A 84 9.97 -10.73 -34.95
N ASN A 85 9.58 -12.00 -35.13
CA ASN A 85 9.74 -13.02 -34.10
C ASN A 85 11.22 -13.30 -33.81
N ASP A 86 12.10 -13.38 -34.82
CA ASP A 86 13.55 -13.58 -34.62
C ASP A 86 14.19 -12.39 -33.89
N GLU A 87 13.82 -11.16 -34.22
CA GLU A 87 14.33 -9.96 -33.53
C GLU A 87 13.81 -9.87 -32.09
N ILE A 88 12.54 -10.21 -31.83
CA ILE A 88 12.00 -10.32 -30.46
C ILE A 88 12.75 -11.39 -29.67
N ASP A 89 13.06 -12.53 -30.31
CA ASP A 89 13.79 -13.63 -29.68
C ASP A 89 15.22 -13.23 -29.31
N ARG A 90 15.91 -12.44 -30.15
CA ARG A 90 17.23 -11.87 -29.80
C ARG A 90 17.19 -10.90 -28.62
N GLN A 91 16.03 -10.27 -28.37
CA GLN A 91 15.84 -9.41 -27.20
C GLN A 91 15.45 -10.19 -25.93
N LYS A 92 15.05 -11.47 -26.04
CA LYS A 92 14.67 -12.29 -24.87
C LYS A 92 15.80 -12.40 -23.84
N ASP A 93 17.06 -12.44 -24.28
CA ASP A 93 18.22 -12.47 -23.38
C ASP A 93 18.25 -11.25 -22.45
N GLU A 94 17.87 -10.07 -22.93
CA GLU A 94 17.79 -8.84 -22.12
C GLU A 94 16.65 -8.94 -21.10
N TYR A 95 15.49 -9.50 -21.47
CA TYR A 95 14.37 -9.75 -20.56
C TYR A 95 14.72 -10.80 -19.49
N GLU A 96 15.34 -11.91 -19.89
CA GLU A 96 15.82 -12.96 -18.99
C GLU A 96 16.94 -12.47 -18.08
N GLU A 97 17.78 -11.55 -18.55
CA GLU A 97 18.79 -10.89 -17.73
C GLU A 97 18.15 -9.93 -16.71
N ILE A 98 17.18 -9.09 -17.10
CA ILE A 98 16.50 -8.17 -16.18
C ILE A 98 15.71 -8.96 -15.13
N THR A 99 14.96 -9.99 -15.54
CA THR A 99 14.18 -10.84 -14.63
C THR A 99 15.11 -11.73 -13.79
N GLY A 100 16.13 -12.33 -14.37
CA GLY A 100 17.12 -13.16 -13.69
C GLY A 100 17.98 -12.38 -12.68
N LYS A 101 18.36 -11.13 -12.97
CA LYS A 101 18.99 -10.20 -11.99
C LYS A 101 18.02 -9.83 -10.89
N THR A 102 16.73 -9.65 -11.20
CA THR A 102 15.69 -9.32 -10.22
C THR A 102 15.42 -10.50 -9.28
N VAL A 103 15.29 -11.71 -9.83
CA VAL A 103 15.11 -12.96 -9.07
C VAL A 103 16.38 -13.27 -8.27
N ARG A 104 17.58 -13.14 -8.85
CA ARG A 104 18.83 -13.26 -8.07
C ARG A 104 18.92 -12.22 -6.97
N ARG A 105 18.54 -10.97 -7.20
CA ARG A 105 18.53 -9.94 -6.16
C ARG A 105 17.50 -10.25 -5.07
N ALA A 106 16.35 -10.83 -5.41
CA ALA A 106 15.34 -11.25 -4.44
C ALA A 106 15.79 -12.48 -3.62
N LEU A 107 16.50 -13.43 -4.24
CA LEU A 107 16.96 -14.67 -3.62
C LEU A 107 18.30 -14.53 -2.87
N PHE A 108 19.23 -13.69 -3.36
CA PHE A 108 20.58 -13.53 -2.80
C PHE A 108 20.79 -12.23 -2.00
N LYS A 109 19.75 -11.40 -1.81
CA LYS A 109 19.75 -10.38 -0.73
C LYS A 109 19.45 -10.97 0.67
N SER A 110 19.20 -12.28 0.78
CA SER A 110 19.28 -12.98 2.06
C SER A 110 20.65 -13.64 2.20
N ASN A 111 21.51 -12.99 2.98
CA ASN A 111 22.81 -13.47 3.50
C ASN A 111 23.98 -13.53 2.50
N ILE A 112 24.97 -12.64 2.72
CA ILE A 112 26.41 -12.95 2.85
C ILE A 112 27.14 -11.67 3.32
N THR A 113 27.46 -11.67 4.62
CA THR A 113 28.73 -11.19 5.23
C THR A 113 29.26 -9.80 4.84
N LYS A 114 28.70 -8.78 5.48
CA LYS A 114 29.50 -7.83 6.27
C LYS A 114 28.94 -7.86 7.69
N ASN A 115 29.74 -7.49 8.67
CA ASN A 115 29.34 -7.27 10.06
C ASN A 115 28.25 -6.17 10.15
N ASN A 116 27.07 -6.46 9.61
CA ASN A 116 25.86 -5.77 9.95
C ASN A 116 25.55 -6.32 11.33
N ASN A 117 26.14 -5.67 12.33
CA ASN A 117 25.46 -5.51 13.59
C ASN A 117 24.05 -5.09 13.20
N LEU A 118 23.13 -6.06 13.25
CA LEU A 118 21.71 -5.86 13.39
C LEU A 118 21.58 -4.96 14.62
N PHE A 119 21.75 -3.65 14.42
CA PHE A 119 21.36 -2.63 15.37
C PHE A 119 19.85 -2.61 15.32
N ARG A 120 19.33 -3.61 16.02
CA ARG A 120 17.96 -3.87 16.42
C ARG A 120 17.45 -2.62 17.11
N THR A 121 16.66 -1.83 16.41
CA THR A 121 15.81 -0.88 17.11
C THR A 121 14.71 -1.70 17.79
N ALA A 122 14.44 -1.44 19.07
CA ALA A 122 13.41 -2.14 19.86
C ALA A 122 11.96 -1.83 19.40
N ARG A 123 11.73 -1.53 18.12
CA ARG A 123 10.59 -0.75 17.62
C ARG A 123 9.72 -1.55 16.64
N GLY A 124 9.06 -2.55 17.19
CA GLY A 124 7.64 -2.85 16.91
C GLY A 124 7.13 -3.36 15.56
N ALA A 125 7.92 -3.79 14.56
CA ALA A 125 7.36 -4.43 13.35
C ALA A 125 8.00 -5.74 12.90
N LEU A 126 7.16 -6.65 12.35
CA LEU A 126 7.55 -8.00 11.93
C LEU A 126 8.70 -8.02 10.90
N LEU A 127 8.76 -7.02 10.02
CA LEU A 127 9.82 -6.79 9.05
C LEU A 127 10.36 -5.36 9.17
N ASP A 128 11.61 -5.22 9.61
CA ASP A 128 12.37 -3.95 9.59
C ASP A 128 13.20 -3.92 8.30
N LEU A 129 12.86 -3.00 7.39
CA LEU A 129 13.59 -2.77 6.15
C LEU A 129 14.42 -1.49 6.30
N THR A 130 15.49 -1.55 7.09
CA THR A 130 16.42 -0.44 7.26
C THR A 130 17.24 -0.25 5.97
N PHE A 131 17.03 0.85 5.25
CA PHE A 131 17.93 1.31 4.19
C PHE A 131 19.03 2.20 4.78
N GLU A 132 20.10 2.45 4.01
CA GLU A 132 21.33 3.16 4.42
C GLU A 132 21.10 4.20 5.52
N GLN A 133 21.70 3.92 6.69
CA GLN A 133 21.58 4.75 7.90
C GLN A 133 21.99 6.20 7.60
N PRO A 134 21.41 7.20 8.30
CA PRO A 134 22.08 8.47 8.44
C PRO A 134 23.50 8.22 8.96
N GLU A 135 24.52 8.83 8.37
CA GLU A 135 25.86 8.84 8.95
C GLU A 135 25.79 9.59 10.28
N PHE A 136 25.74 8.86 11.39
CA PHE A 136 25.86 9.43 12.73
C PHE A 136 27.35 9.63 13.04
N ASP A 137 27.71 10.80 13.58
CA ASP A 137 29.07 11.09 14.02
C ASP A 137 29.62 10.06 15.03
N ASP A 138 28.73 9.46 15.85
CA ASP A 138 29.02 8.35 16.75
C ASP A 138 27.85 7.36 16.80
N PRO A 139 27.91 6.22 16.10
CA PRO A 139 26.85 5.22 16.10
C PRO A 139 26.64 4.55 17.48
N GLU A 140 27.52 4.76 18.47
CA GLU A 140 27.31 4.26 19.83
C GLU A 140 26.63 5.25 20.79
N ASP A 141 26.39 6.51 20.38
CA ASP A 141 25.73 7.50 21.24
C ASP A 141 24.27 7.09 21.52
N PRO A 142 23.89 6.80 22.78
CA PRO A 142 22.53 6.43 23.14
C PRO A 142 21.47 7.46 22.74
N LYS A 143 21.84 8.75 22.61
CA LYS A 143 20.93 9.84 22.22
C LYS A 143 20.31 9.61 20.84
N ASN A 144 21.07 9.03 19.91
CA ASN A 144 20.60 8.74 18.56
C ASN A 144 19.42 7.76 18.54
N TYR A 145 19.21 7.01 19.62
CA TYR A 145 18.14 6.03 19.75
C TYR A 145 16.96 6.48 20.62
N LEU A 146 17.01 7.69 21.17
CA LEU A 146 15.92 8.24 22.00
C LEU A 146 14.82 8.85 21.15
N GLU A 147 15.20 9.40 20.00
CA GLU A 147 14.31 9.97 18.99
C GLU A 147 14.19 9.00 17.81
N SER A 148 13.10 9.10 17.06
CA SER A 148 13.03 8.52 15.73
C SER A 148 11.88 9.08 14.92
N PHE A 149 12.04 9.01 13.61
CA PHE A 149 10.97 9.23 12.67
C PHE A 149 10.83 8.00 11.78
N GLY A 150 9.61 7.61 11.40
CA GLY A 150 9.44 6.43 10.57
C GLY A 150 8.05 6.20 10.01
N TYR A 151 7.98 5.28 9.05
CA TYR A 151 6.75 4.75 8.46
C TYR A 151 6.40 3.44 9.13
N VAL A 152 5.15 3.26 9.53
CA VAL A 152 4.63 2.00 10.07
C VAL A 152 3.44 1.58 9.24
N ALA A 153 3.39 0.31 8.85
CA ALA A 153 2.19 -0.27 8.25
C ALA A 153 1.70 -1.47 9.05
N GLY A 154 0.40 -1.51 9.28
CA GLY A 154 -0.24 -2.56 10.06
C GLY A 154 -1.49 -3.10 9.37
N ILE A 155 -1.87 -4.29 9.78
CA ILE A 155 -3.12 -4.93 9.40
C ILE A 155 -3.90 -5.30 10.66
N SER A 156 -5.22 -5.21 10.58
CA SER A 156 -6.11 -5.48 11.70
C SER A 156 -7.41 -6.11 11.24
N LEU A 157 -8.00 -6.91 12.13
CA LEU A 157 -9.33 -7.45 12.00
C LEU A 157 -10.30 -6.58 12.77
N ILE A 158 -11.40 -6.20 12.13
CA ILE A 158 -12.46 -5.38 12.70
C ILE A 158 -13.63 -6.28 13.10
N ASN A 159 -14.08 -6.14 14.34
CA ASN A 159 -15.32 -6.72 14.83
C ASN A 159 -16.33 -5.61 15.14
N PHE A 160 -17.55 -5.77 14.65
CA PHE A 160 -18.67 -4.85 14.88
C PHE A 160 -19.50 -5.35 16.06
N THR A 161 -19.60 -4.56 17.12
CA THR A 161 -20.30 -4.96 18.36
C THR A 161 -20.95 -3.76 19.05
N ASP A 162 -22.19 -3.93 19.48
CA ASP A 162 -22.92 -2.86 20.18
C ASP A 162 -22.47 -2.68 21.63
N ASN A 163 -22.08 -3.74 22.36
CA ASN A 163 -21.77 -3.65 23.80
C ASN A 163 -20.74 -4.65 24.37
N LYS A 164 -20.29 -5.67 23.62
CA LYS A 164 -19.33 -6.68 24.12
C LYS A 164 -18.05 -6.67 23.30
N PHE A 165 -16.91 -6.40 23.93
CA PHE A 165 -15.61 -6.24 23.26
C PHE A 165 -15.19 -7.44 22.38
N PHE A 166 -15.65 -8.65 22.69
CA PHE A 166 -15.33 -9.87 21.96
C PHE A 166 -16.60 -10.65 21.61
N ASN A 167 -17.44 -10.09 20.73
CA ASN A 167 -18.58 -10.83 20.20
C ASN A 167 -18.35 -11.19 18.72
N PHE A 168 -17.69 -12.32 18.50
CA PHE A 168 -17.46 -12.88 17.16
C PHE A 168 -18.64 -13.74 16.67
N SER A 169 -19.85 -13.58 17.21
CA SER A 169 -20.96 -14.50 16.95
C SER A 169 -21.52 -14.42 15.53
N LYS A 170 -21.88 -15.59 14.98
CA LYS A 170 -22.78 -15.71 13.82
C LYS A 170 -24.13 -15.04 14.15
N GLY A 171 -24.55 -14.07 13.33
CA GLY A 171 -25.84 -13.39 13.47
C GLY A 171 -25.79 -11.85 13.35
N ASN A 172 -24.60 -11.25 13.40
CA ASN A 172 -24.46 -9.81 13.16
C ASN A 172 -24.72 -9.48 11.69
N GLU A 173 -25.27 -8.30 11.42
CA GLU A 173 -25.52 -7.80 10.06
C GLU A 173 -24.22 -7.57 9.26
N LEU A 174 -23.10 -7.41 9.95
CA LEU A 174 -21.76 -7.23 9.39
C LEU A 174 -20.85 -8.39 9.80
N LYS A 175 -20.03 -8.86 8.86
CA LYS A 175 -18.98 -9.86 9.10
C LYS A 175 -17.75 -9.21 9.72
N ASN A 176 -16.92 -10.04 10.35
CA ASN A 176 -15.56 -9.65 10.67
C ASN A 176 -14.86 -9.17 9.40
N SER A 177 -14.28 -7.99 9.51
CA SER A 177 -13.81 -7.21 8.37
C SER A 177 -12.31 -6.93 8.55
N MET A 178 -11.67 -6.31 7.55
CA MET A 178 -10.23 -6.06 7.60
C MET A 178 -9.94 -4.56 7.47
N SER A 179 -8.95 -4.10 8.24
CA SER A 179 -8.44 -2.73 8.21
C SER A 179 -6.92 -2.76 7.98
N GLY A 180 -6.46 -1.94 7.05
CA GLY A 180 -5.05 -1.64 6.84
C GLY A 180 -4.74 -0.23 7.35
N ASN A 181 -3.56 -0.03 7.92
CA ASN A 181 -3.12 1.29 8.33
C ASN A 181 -1.68 1.56 7.88
N PHE A 182 -1.41 2.83 7.58
CA PHE A 182 -0.10 3.38 7.29
C PHE A 182 0.08 4.63 8.13
N THR A 183 1.20 4.79 8.82
CA THR A 183 1.40 5.91 9.74
C THR A 183 2.82 6.45 9.63
N LEU A 184 2.94 7.75 9.35
CA LEU A 184 4.13 8.54 9.62
C LEU A 184 4.18 8.82 11.11
N ARG A 185 5.24 8.38 11.79
CA ARG A 185 5.33 8.43 13.24
C ARG A 185 6.64 9.06 13.67
N TYR A 186 6.52 10.02 14.58
CA TYR A 186 7.61 10.58 15.35
C TYR A 186 7.55 9.99 16.77
N GLU A 187 8.68 9.52 17.31
CA GLU A 187 8.82 9.03 18.68
C GLU A 187 9.95 9.80 19.37
N ASN A 188 9.73 10.25 20.62
CA ASN A 188 10.79 10.83 21.43
C ASN A 188 10.61 10.46 22.92
N GLN A 189 11.70 10.49 23.68
CA GLN A 189 11.71 10.24 25.11
C GLN A 189 11.10 11.43 25.87
N LEU A 190 10.26 11.13 26.85
CA LEU A 190 9.67 12.13 27.72
C LEU A 190 10.48 12.27 29.02
N GLY A 191 11.06 13.44 29.26
CA GLY A 191 11.76 13.76 30.51
C GLY A 191 13.27 13.57 30.46
N LYS A 192 13.86 13.06 31.54
CA LYS A 192 15.32 12.85 31.65
C LYS A 192 15.77 11.66 30.79
N THR A 193 17.07 11.59 30.50
CA THR A 193 17.72 10.51 29.70
C THR A 193 17.48 9.10 30.23
N THR A 194 17.16 8.96 31.52
CA THR A 194 16.83 7.70 32.19
C THR A 194 15.34 7.39 32.22
N SER A 195 14.48 8.22 31.63
CA SER A 195 13.03 8.04 31.68
C SER A 195 12.60 6.83 30.84
N PRO A 196 11.78 5.92 31.38
CA PRO A 196 11.25 4.79 30.62
C PRO A 196 10.01 5.16 29.79
N VAL A 197 9.69 6.45 29.66
CA VAL A 197 8.48 6.92 28.99
C VAL A 197 8.84 7.60 27.68
N PHE A 198 8.13 7.24 26.62
CA PHE A 198 8.22 7.86 25.30
C PHE A 198 6.84 8.36 24.90
N TYR A 199 6.81 9.34 24.01
CA TYR A 199 5.60 9.74 23.32
C TYR A 199 5.75 9.52 21.83
N ARG A 200 4.64 9.20 21.17
CA ARG A 200 4.52 9.09 19.73
C ARG A 200 3.44 10.00 19.23
N VAL A 201 3.72 10.70 18.15
CA VAL A 201 2.73 11.50 17.39
C VAL A 201 2.90 11.16 15.93
N GLY A 202 1.80 11.11 15.18
CA GLY A 202 1.88 10.78 13.77
C GLY A 202 0.79 11.35 12.91
N LEU A 203 0.91 11.05 11.62
CA LEU A 203 -0.13 11.24 10.61
C LEU A 203 -0.32 9.91 9.90
N GLY A 204 -1.52 9.37 9.95
CA GLY A 204 -1.85 8.08 9.42
C GLY A 204 -2.98 8.09 8.40
N TRP A 205 -2.97 7.06 7.57
CA TRP A 205 -4.04 6.69 6.65
C TRP A 205 -4.55 5.31 7.09
N ARG A 206 -5.85 5.23 7.38
CA ARG A 206 -6.55 4.00 7.73
C ARG A 206 -7.54 3.64 6.62
N LEU A 207 -7.52 2.38 6.20
CA LEU A 207 -8.31 1.83 5.12
C LEU A 207 -9.14 0.69 5.69
N GLU A 208 -10.45 0.75 5.58
CA GLU A 208 -11.34 -0.27 6.14
C GLU A 208 -12.20 -0.88 5.05
N SER A 209 -12.33 -2.20 5.04
CA SER A 209 -13.22 -2.92 4.13
C SER A 209 -14.27 -3.67 4.94
N ILE A 210 -15.46 -3.10 5.03
CA ILE A 210 -16.61 -3.60 5.78
C ILE A 210 -17.42 -4.55 4.89
N ILE A 211 -17.68 -5.75 5.39
CA ILE A 211 -18.37 -6.80 4.63
C ILE A 211 -19.73 -7.11 5.28
N PRO A 212 -20.84 -7.12 4.52
CA PRO A 212 -22.14 -7.49 5.04
C PRO A 212 -22.23 -9.01 5.27
N SER A 213 -23.11 -9.40 6.19
CA SER A 213 -23.41 -10.81 6.45
C SER A 213 -24.33 -11.40 5.38
N ASN A 214 -24.15 -12.70 5.11
CA ASN A 214 -24.87 -13.44 4.06
C ASN A 214 -24.70 -12.80 2.67
N ASP A 215 -25.64 -13.04 1.76
CA ASP A 215 -25.67 -12.49 0.40
C ASP A 215 -26.39 -11.13 0.37
N ARG A 216 -26.08 -10.27 1.34
CA ARG A 216 -26.60 -8.90 1.44
C ARG A 216 -25.67 -7.90 0.79
N ILE A 217 -26.23 -6.76 0.42
CA ILE A 217 -25.53 -5.63 -0.18
C ILE A 217 -25.82 -4.35 0.59
N PHE A 218 -24.89 -3.40 0.53
CA PHE A 218 -25.16 -2.03 0.94
C PHE A 218 -25.98 -1.35 -0.16
N ALA A 219 -27.11 -0.77 0.23
CA ALA A 219 -27.97 0.03 -0.61
C ALA A 219 -28.24 1.38 0.08
N GLN A 220 -28.50 2.41 -0.71
CA GLN A 220 -28.81 3.73 -0.19
C GLN A 220 -29.96 4.35 -0.95
N ASP A 221 -30.76 5.14 -0.24
CA ASP A 221 -31.79 6.02 -0.79
C ASP A 221 -31.43 7.50 -0.50
N ASP A 222 -32.34 8.42 -0.78
CA ASP A 222 -32.13 9.86 -0.55
C ASP A 222 -31.84 10.24 0.91
N LYS A 223 -32.23 9.37 1.86
CA LYS A 223 -32.18 9.63 3.30
C LYS A 223 -31.25 8.68 4.04
N ASN A 224 -31.23 7.39 3.68
CA ASN A 224 -30.66 6.34 4.51
C ASN A 224 -29.70 5.43 3.76
N LEU A 225 -28.72 4.91 4.51
CA LEU A 225 -27.90 3.76 4.13
C LEU A 225 -28.42 2.51 4.85
N TYR A 226 -28.64 1.41 4.14
CA TYR A 226 -29.19 0.18 4.72
C TYR A 226 -28.64 -1.06 4.04
N LEU A 227 -28.92 -2.22 4.64
CA LEU A 227 -28.59 -3.52 4.07
C LEU A 227 -29.84 -4.15 3.47
N THR A 228 -29.71 -4.67 2.25
CA THR A 228 -30.79 -5.43 1.59
C THR A 228 -30.25 -6.73 1.03
N ASP A 229 -31.11 -7.73 0.89
CA ASP A 229 -30.75 -8.98 0.23
C ASP A 229 -30.51 -8.74 -1.27
N PHE A 230 -29.52 -9.42 -1.83
CA PHE A 230 -29.21 -9.32 -3.25
C PHE A 230 -30.30 -10.02 -4.08
N ALA A 231 -31.02 -9.27 -4.92
CA ALA A 231 -32.12 -9.79 -5.73
C ALA A 231 -31.67 -10.50 -7.03
N GLY A 232 -30.39 -10.42 -7.40
CA GLY A 232 -29.87 -11.00 -8.64
C GLY A 232 -29.40 -12.45 -8.50
N ASN A 233 -29.08 -13.05 -9.65
CA ASN A 233 -28.45 -14.37 -9.68
C ASN A 233 -26.94 -14.27 -9.42
N ASN A 234 -26.35 -15.33 -8.85
CA ASN A 234 -24.89 -15.51 -8.75
C ASN A 234 -24.13 -14.38 -8.03
N PHE A 235 -24.50 -14.08 -6.78
CA PHE A 235 -23.74 -13.20 -5.88
C PHE A 235 -22.25 -13.62 -5.80
N LYS A 236 -21.35 -12.64 -5.77
CA LYS A 236 -19.90 -12.88 -5.58
C LYS A 236 -19.34 -12.17 -4.37
N SER A 237 -19.45 -10.85 -4.33
CA SER A 237 -18.96 -10.08 -3.19
C SER A 237 -19.65 -8.74 -3.09
N ALA A 238 -19.82 -8.27 -1.86
CA ALA A 238 -20.20 -6.90 -1.56
C ALA A 238 -19.33 -6.40 -0.40
N TRP A 239 -18.87 -5.16 -0.49
CA TRP A 239 -18.15 -4.51 0.59
C TRP A 239 -18.32 -2.99 0.52
N LEU A 240 -18.20 -2.35 1.68
CA LEU A 240 -18.13 -0.91 1.82
C LEU A 240 -16.73 -0.57 2.31
N ARG A 241 -16.03 0.27 1.54
CA ARG A 241 -14.71 0.76 1.91
C ARG A 241 -14.81 2.17 2.46
N THR A 242 -14.05 2.43 3.52
CA THR A 242 -13.84 3.79 4.04
C THR A 242 -12.36 4.06 4.22
N ASP A 243 -11.96 5.26 3.83
CA ASP A 243 -10.59 5.73 3.92
C ASP A 243 -10.56 6.96 4.83
N TYR A 244 -9.71 6.93 5.84
CA TYR A 244 -9.54 8.02 6.82
C TYR A 244 -8.12 8.52 6.85
N ILE A 245 -7.95 9.83 6.97
CA ILE A 245 -6.71 10.41 7.46
C ILE A 245 -6.89 10.70 8.95
N TYR A 246 -5.93 10.27 9.77
CA TYR A 246 -6.02 10.35 11.22
C TYR A 246 -4.70 10.70 11.87
N VAL A 247 -4.75 11.25 13.08
CA VAL A 247 -3.59 11.62 13.89
C VAL A 247 -3.59 10.75 15.14
N PRO A 248 -2.67 9.78 15.25
CA PRO A 248 -2.45 9.05 16.49
C PRO A 248 -1.50 9.80 17.43
N VAL A 249 -1.81 9.74 18.72
CA VAL A 249 -0.95 10.18 19.82
C VAL A 249 -0.88 9.06 20.85
N GLU A 250 0.31 8.57 21.18
CA GLU A 250 0.51 7.45 22.10
C GLU A 250 1.57 7.78 23.14
N ALA A 251 1.33 7.38 24.39
CA ALA A 251 2.35 7.29 25.43
C ALA A 251 2.83 5.84 25.51
N ILE A 252 4.14 5.64 25.47
CA ILE A 252 4.78 4.33 25.50
C ILE A 252 5.59 4.18 26.79
N PHE A 253 5.32 3.10 27.51
CA PHE A 253 5.97 2.77 28.77
C PHE A 253 6.88 1.56 28.57
N VAL A 254 8.17 1.73 28.81
CA VAL A 254 9.15 0.64 28.81
C VAL A 254 9.11 -0.05 30.19
N LEU A 255 8.64 -1.28 30.25
CA LEU A 255 8.43 -1.98 31.52
C LEU A 255 9.70 -2.59 32.11
N ASN A 256 10.68 -2.94 31.27
CA ASN A 256 11.96 -3.50 31.68
C ASN A 256 13.13 -2.68 31.11
N PRO A 257 13.25 -1.40 31.48
CA PRO A 257 14.26 -0.51 30.92
C PRO A 257 15.66 -1.01 31.27
N LYS A 258 16.52 -1.09 30.26
CA LYS A 258 17.95 -1.33 30.44
C LYS A 258 18.68 -0.01 30.27
N TYR A 259 19.85 0.13 30.87
CA TYR A 259 20.60 1.38 30.87
C TYR A 259 22.05 1.15 30.44
N LYS A 260 22.61 2.12 29.72
CA LYS A 260 24.04 2.21 29.36
C LYS A 260 24.57 3.55 29.85
N GLU A 261 25.82 3.57 30.27
CA GLU A 261 26.53 4.80 30.62
C GLU A 261 27.33 5.28 29.41
N TYR A 262 27.23 6.57 29.09
CA TYR A 262 27.93 7.20 27.99
C TYR A 262 28.36 8.61 28.39
N LYS A 263 29.66 8.90 28.30
CA LYS A 263 30.27 10.19 28.70
C LYS A 263 29.84 10.65 30.12
N GLY A 264 29.78 9.73 31.09
CA GLY A 264 29.43 10.01 32.48
C GLY A 264 27.94 10.28 32.74
N VAL A 265 27.08 10.08 31.73
CA VAL A 265 25.62 10.20 31.85
C VAL A 265 24.97 8.86 31.57
N ARG A 266 23.95 8.52 32.37
CA ARG A 266 23.18 7.29 32.22
C ARG A 266 22.01 7.50 31.25
N TYR A 267 21.89 6.61 30.29
CA TYR A 267 20.83 6.61 29.27
C TYR A 267 20.06 5.30 29.30
N ILE A 268 18.79 5.36 28.92
CA ILE A 268 18.06 4.13 28.55
C ILE A 268 18.64 3.54 27.27
N ASP A 269 18.88 2.22 27.27
CA ASP A 269 19.46 1.49 26.14
C ASP A 269 18.36 0.86 25.29
N ASN A 270 17.89 1.63 24.31
CA ASN A 270 16.87 1.22 23.34
C ASN A 270 17.36 0.19 22.31
N THR A 271 18.65 -0.20 22.33
CA THR A 271 19.19 -1.26 21.45
C THR A 271 18.91 -2.67 22.01
N LYS A 272 18.54 -2.77 23.28
CA LYS A 272 18.26 -4.05 23.95
C LYS A 272 16.80 -4.45 23.82
N LYS A 273 16.55 -5.75 23.96
CA LYS A 273 15.19 -6.30 24.04
C LYS A 273 14.47 -5.71 25.24
N GLN A 274 13.35 -5.04 24.97
CA GLN A 274 12.50 -4.41 25.97
C GLN A 274 11.02 -4.72 25.65
N LEU A 275 10.23 -4.85 26.71
CA LEU A 275 8.78 -4.94 26.69
C LEU A 275 8.23 -3.52 26.85
N ARG A 276 7.39 -3.10 25.91
CA ARG A 276 6.77 -1.78 25.89
C ARG A 276 5.25 -1.93 25.89
N ILE A 277 4.57 -1.08 26.64
CA ILE A 277 3.11 -0.94 26.58
C ILE A 277 2.77 0.45 26.10
N GLY A 278 1.94 0.56 25.08
CA GLY A 278 1.43 1.81 24.57
C GLY A 278 -0.02 2.05 24.97
N LEU A 279 -0.33 3.29 25.31
CA LEU A 279 -1.68 3.80 25.48
C LEU A 279 -1.82 5.08 24.66
N GLY A 280 -2.82 5.15 23.80
CA GLY A 280 -2.99 6.28 22.90
C GLY A 280 -4.43 6.59 22.54
N LEU A 281 -4.57 7.77 21.95
CA LEU A 281 -5.80 8.28 21.36
C LEU A 281 -5.56 8.59 19.90
N TYR A 282 -6.61 8.55 19.10
CA TYR A 282 -6.55 9.00 17.73
C TYR A 282 -7.82 9.73 17.34
N GLY A 283 -7.67 10.70 16.43
CA GLY A 283 -8.78 11.41 15.81
C GLY A 283 -8.51 11.61 14.32
N GLY A 284 -9.55 11.62 13.49
CA GLY A 284 -9.40 11.73 12.05
C GLY A 284 -10.68 12.08 11.32
N THR A 285 -10.54 12.28 10.01
CA THR A 285 -11.64 12.59 9.09
C THR A 285 -11.66 11.58 7.95
N LYS A 286 -12.86 11.21 7.52
CA LYS A 286 -13.09 10.43 6.32
C LYS A 286 -12.70 11.28 5.11
N ILE A 287 -11.98 10.67 4.17
CA ILE A 287 -11.55 11.31 2.93
C ILE A 287 -12.16 10.67 1.68
N ASN A 288 -12.54 9.40 1.77
CA ASN A 288 -13.12 8.67 0.66
C ASN A 288 -13.95 7.49 1.18
N ASP A 289 -14.95 7.11 0.42
CA ASP A 289 -15.79 5.95 0.69
C ASP A 289 -16.34 5.37 -0.61
N LYS A 290 -16.65 4.08 -0.57
CA LYS A 290 -17.12 3.38 -1.75
C LYS A 290 -17.90 2.12 -1.40
N ILE A 291 -19.09 1.98 -1.95
CA ILE A 291 -19.81 0.71 -2.00
C ILE A 291 -19.36 -0.04 -3.25
N HIS A 292 -19.03 -1.31 -3.08
CA HIS A 292 -18.70 -2.22 -4.16
C HIS A 292 -19.64 -3.43 -4.14
N LEU A 293 -20.13 -3.78 -5.32
CA LEU A 293 -20.93 -4.97 -5.55
C LEU A 293 -20.40 -5.68 -6.80
N GLN A 294 -20.21 -7.00 -6.67
CA GLN A 294 -19.82 -7.89 -7.75
C GLN A 294 -20.79 -9.07 -7.82
N TYR A 295 -21.30 -9.35 -9.03
CA TYR A 295 -22.16 -10.49 -9.32
C TYR A 295 -22.01 -10.92 -10.79
N LYS A 296 -22.64 -12.03 -11.18
CA LYS A 296 -22.78 -12.41 -12.59
C LYS A 296 -24.20 -12.17 -13.06
N ASN A 297 -24.38 -11.56 -14.23
CA ASN A 297 -25.70 -11.44 -14.83
C ASN A 297 -26.19 -12.78 -15.42
N ASP A 298 -27.42 -12.79 -15.93
CA ASP A 298 -28.04 -14.00 -16.49
C ASP A 298 -27.32 -14.54 -17.74
N PHE A 299 -26.55 -13.70 -18.42
CA PHE A 299 -25.67 -14.08 -19.54
C PHE A 299 -24.30 -14.62 -19.09
N GLY A 300 -24.06 -14.75 -17.78
CA GLY A 300 -22.80 -15.23 -17.21
C GLY A 300 -21.67 -14.19 -17.13
N ASN A 301 -21.91 -12.96 -17.58
CA ASN A 301 -20.93 -11.87 -17.56
C ASN A 301 -20.76 -11.29 -16.15
N ARG A 302 -19.52 -10.96 -15.77
CA ARG A 302 -19.23 -10.33 -14.47
C ARG A 302 -19.60 -8.85 -14.51
N VAL A 303 -20.46 -8.44 -13.58
CA VAL A 303 -20.86 -7.05 -13.38
C VAL A 303 -20.19 -6.51 -12.13
N TYR A 304 -19.67 -5.28 -12.23
CA TYR A 304 -19.06 -4.55 -11.12
C TYR A 304 -19.81 -3.23 -10.94
N ASN A 305 -20.50 -3.08 -9.81
CA ASN A 305 -21.09 -1.81 -9.42
C ASN A 305 -20.24 -1.14 -8.33
N ARG A 306 -20.09 0.19 -8.44
CA ARG A 306 -19.18 1.02 -7.65
C ARG A 306 -19.83 2.38 -7.47
N GLU A 307 -20.24 2.67 -6.25
CA GLU A 307 -20.96 3.90 -5.91
C GLU A 307 -20.32 4.58 -4.69
N GLY A 308 -20.37 5.91 -4.62
CA GLY A 308 -20.00 6.66 -3.41
C GLY A 308 -21.13 6.63 -2.38
N VAL A 309 -20.80 6.75 -1.10
CA VAL A 309 -21.78 6.73 -0.02
C VAL A 309 -22.32 8.13 0.22
N SER A 310 -23.62 8.34 0.02
CA SER A 310 -24.26 9.65 0.11
C SER A 310 -24.56 10.06 1.56
N LYS A 311 -25.05 9.12 2.37
CA LYS A 311 -25.51 9.29 3.76
C LYS A 311 -25.12 8.08 4.61
N GLY A 312 -25.28 8.17 5.93
CA GLY A 312 -25.12 7.00 6.80
C GLY A 312 -23.72 6.79 7.39
N LEU A 313 -22.68 7.47 6.92
CA LEU A 313 -21.32 7.38 7.47
C LEU A 313 -20.96 8.62 8.30
N ASN A 314 -20.28 8.42 9.43
CA ASN A 314 -19.71 9.53 10.17
C ASN A 314 -18.49 10.12 9.43
N PRO A 315 -18.41 11.46 9.28
CA PRO A 315 -17.29 12.11 8.64
C PRO A 315 -16.04 12.14 9.52
N PHE A 316 -16.18 11.96 10.83
CA PHE A 316 -15.09 11.98 11.79
C PHE A 316 -14.98 10.64 12.52
N ILE A 317 -13.75 10.29 12.90
CA ILE A 317 -13.46 9.15 13.76
C ILE A 317 -12.66 9.62 14.97
N PHE A 318 -12.96 9.04 16.12
CA PHE A 318 -12.21 9.24 17.35
C PHE A 318 -12.23 7.95 18.16
N GLY A 319 -11.08 7.57 18.72
CA GLY A 319 -10.94 6.32 19.44
C GLY A 319 -9.67 6.21 20.27
N GLY A 320 -9.55 5.08 20.96
CA GLY A 320 -8.40 4.74 21.78
C GLY A 320 -7.62 3.55 21.23
N LYS A 321 -6.32 3.51 21.48
CA LYS A 321 -5.41 2.44 21.10
C LYS A 321 -4.62 1.96 22.32
N ILE A 322 -4.53 0.65 22.48
CA ILE A 322 -3.62 0.00 23.43
C ILE A 322 -2.69 -0.89 22.62
N SER A 323 -1.40 -0.87 22.91
CA SER A 323 -0.42 -1.73 22.24
C SER A 323 0.52 -2.40 23.21
N ILE A 324 0.99 -3.58 22.83
CA ILE A 324 2.07 -4.30 23.52
C ILE A 324 3.13 -4.56 22.47
N GLU A 325 4.35 -4.11 22.76
CA GLU A 325 5.51 -4.29 21.89
C GLU A 325 6.57 -5.11 22.61
N TYR A 326 7.05 -6.13 21.93
CA TYR A 326 8.19 -6.91 22.41
C TYR A 326 9.10 -7.25 21.26
N PHE A 327 10.36 -6.82 21.35
CA PHE A 327 11.44 -7.24 20.46
C PHE A 327 11.07 -7.16 18.96
N GLY A 328 10.61 -6.00 18.50
CA GLY A 328 10.25 -5.82 17.10
C GLY A 328 8.87 -6.37 16.72
N PHE A 329 8.05 -6.82 17.66
CA PHE A 329 6.68 -7.24 17.35
C PHE A 329 5.69 -6.39 18.14
N ASN A 330 4.74 -5.74 17.46
CA ASN A 330 3.66 -4.98 18.08
C ASN A 330 2.32 -5.66 17.77
N ILE A 331 1.56 -5.92 18.84
CA ILE A 331 0.12 -6.17 18.76
C ILE A 331 -0.60 -4.96 19.34
N PHE A 332 -1.65 -4.52 18.67
CA PHE A 332 -2.49 -3.44 19.15
C PHE A 332 -3.97 -3.79 19.11
N VAL A 333 -4.72 -3.13 19.99
CA VAL A 333 -6.18 -3.09 19.98
C VAL A 333 -6.59 -1.65 19.82
N MET A 334 -7.45 -1.37 18.83
CA MET A 334 -8.05 -0.05 18.61
C MET A 334 -9.55 -0.14 18.84
N LYS A 335 -10.12 0.84 19.53
CA LYS A 335 -11.57 0.94 19.71
C LYS A 335 -12.04 2.31 19.28
N ASP A 336 -12.93 2.35 18.29
CA ASP A 336 -13.57 3.59 17.87
C ASP A 336 -14.65 3.95 18.90
N PHE A 337 -14.56 5.16 19.46
CA PHE A 337 -15.58 5.72 20.34
C PHE A 337 -16.69 6.38 19.52
N THR A 338 -16.34 6.91 18.35
CA THR A 338 -17.30 7.37 17.34
C THR A 338 -17.78 6.18 16.52
N PRO A 339 -19.11 5.97 16.37
CA PRO A 339 -19.62 4.94 15.47
C PRO A 339 -19.18 5.19 14.01
N ILE A 340 -18.89 4.15 13.24
CA ILE A 340 -18.58 4.30 11.80
C ILE A 340 -19.82 4.76 11.03
N PHE A 341 -20.96 4.15 11.37
CA PHE A 341 -22.26 4.48 10.82
C PHE A 341 -22.97 5.52 11.69
N ASN A 342 -23.54 6.56 11.09
CA ASN A 342 -24.29 7.60 11.80
C ASN A 342 -25.78 7.21 11.94
N ASN A 343 -26.65 8.13 12.36
CA ASN A 343 -28.08 7.83 12.58
C ASN A 343 -28.87 7.59 11.29
N ASP A 344 -28.39 8.09 10.15
CA ASP A 344 -28.98 7.88 8.82
C ASP A 344 -28.66 6.48 8.27
N ALA A 345 -27.82 5.70 8.97
CA ALA A 345 -27.60 4.30 8.63
C ALA A 345 -28.52 3.40 9.46
N LEU A 346 -29.40 2.66 8.77
CA LEU A 346 -30.28 1.63 9.32
C LEU A 346 -29.53 0.30 9.43
N ILE A 347 -28.36 0.32 10.07
CA ILE A 347 -27.46 -0.81 10.26
C ILE A 347 -27.14 -0.92 11.75
N GLY A 348 -27.30 -2.11 12.33
CA GLY A 348 -26.95 -2.39 13.72
C GLY A 348 -25.44 -2.54 13.94
N ASN A 349 -24.96 -2.59 15.19
CA ASN A 349 -23.54 -2.78 15.50
C ASN A 349 -22.61 -1.74 14.86
N LYS A 350 -22.87 -0.46 15.16
CA LYS A 350 -22.20 0.67 14.47
C LYS A 350 -20.76 0.95 14.92
N ARG A 351 -20.29 0.29 16.00
CA ARG A 351 -18.97 0.52 16.59
C ARG A 351 -18.01 -0.64 16.28
N GLY A 352 -16.80 -0.28 15.86
CA GLY A 352 -15.72 -1.21 15.55
C GLY A 352 -14.71 -1.35 16.69
N VAL A 353 -14.33 -2.59 16.99
CA VAL A 353 -13.12 -2.92 17.75
C VAL A 353 -12.16 -3.63 16.81
N GLN A 354 -10.91 -3.18 16.77
CA GLN A 354 -9.87 -3.72 15.91
C GLN A 354 -8.78 -4.39 16.72
N ILE A 355 -8.31 -5.53 16.25
CA ILE A 355 -7.12 -6.20 16.77
C ILE A 355 -6.15 -6.37 15.61
N GLY A 356 -4.93 -5.86 15.76
CA GLY A 356 -3.98 -5.83 14.67
C GLY A 356 -2.54 -6.02 15.10
N ILE A 357 -1.70 -6.12 14.08
CA ILE A 357 -0.25 -6.23 14.18
C ILE A 357 0.41 -5.23 13.24
N ASP A 358 1.55 -4.70 13.65
CA ASP A 358 2.40 -3.92 12.76
C ASP A 358 3.25 -4.89 11.92
N LEU A 359 3.07 -4.85 10.60
CA LEU A 359 3.75 -5.73 9.65
C LEU A 359 5.13 -5.20 9.28
N TRP A 360 5.21 -3.90 9.00
CA TRP A 360 6.47 -3.23 8.68
C TRP A 360 6.66 -1.96 9.50
N ALA A 361 7.92 -1.66 9.79
CA ALA A 361 8.36 -0.34 10.23
C ALA A 361 9.65 0.01 9.49
N ILE A 362 9.71 1.24 8.99
CA ILE A 362 10.93 1.82 8.40
C ILE A 362 11.22 3.05 9.25
N THR A 363 12.32 3.01 9.98
CA THR A 363 12.71 4.06 10.93
C THR A 363 14.01 4.69 10.47
N PHE A 364 14.10 6.02 10.56
CA PHE A 364 15.25 6.84 10.22
C PHE A 364 15.85 7.48 11.48
#